data_AF-A0A9P4HEN3-F1
#
_entry.id   AF-A0A9P4HEN3-F1
#
_cell.length_a   1.000
_cell.length_b   1.000
_cell.length_c   1.000
_cell.angle_alpha   90.00
_cell.angle_beta   90.00
_cell.angle_gamma   90.00
#
_symmetry.space_group_name_H-M   'P 1'
#
loop_
_entity.id
_entity.type
_entity.pdbx_description
1 polymer ?
#
loop_
_entity_poly.entity_id
_entity_poly.type
_entity_poly.pdbx_seq_one_letter_code
_entity_poly.pdbx_strand_id
1 'polypeptide(L)' 'SNLPLPLAPEIYIAAAYLLNCTPTRTIGWKTLFEMAYSKQPSIAHLRVYSC' A
#
# COMPACT_ATOMS: atom_id res chain seq x y z
N SER A 1 15.06 9.72 12.71
CA SER A 1 14.51 9.72 14.09
C SER A 1 13.46 10.83 14.30
N ASN A 2 12.51 11.00 13.36
CA ASN A 2 11.46 12.03 13.41
C ASN A 2 10.06 11.41 13.19
N LEU A 3 9.90 10.12 13.49
CA LEU A 3 8.61 9.46 13.34
C LEU A 3 7.73 9.89 14.53
N PRO A 4 6.53 10.43 14.31
CA PRO A 4 5.62 10.76 15.40
C PRO A 4 5.18 9.46 16.10
N LEU A 5 5.83 9.14 17.22
CA LEU A 5 5.61 7.89 17.97
C LEU A 5 4.13 7.59 18.29
N PRO A 6 3.28 8.60 18.63
CA PRO A 6 1.86 8.34 18.86
C PRO A 6 1.11 7.82 17.63
N LEU A 7 1.60 8.12 16.41
CA LEU A 7 1.00 7.71 15.14
C LEU A 7 1.73 6.51 14.50
N ALA A 8 2.71 5.93 15.20
CA ALA A 8 3.45 4.79 14.68
C ALA A 8 2.55 3.64 14.21
N PRO A 9 1.52 3.18 14.95
CA PRO A 9 0.69 2.06 14.50
C PRO A 9 -0.06 2.39 13.20
N GLU A 10 -0.65 3.57 13.07
CA GLU A 10 -1.35 4.01 11.87
C GLU A 10 -0.40 4.12 10.68
N ILE A 11 0.82 4.62 10.89
CA ILE A 11 1.86 4.68 9.87
C ILE A 11 2.23 3.28 9.38
N TYR A 12 2.43 2.32 10.28
CA TYR A 12 2.75 0.95 9.91
C TYR A 12 1.62 0.30 9.12
N ILE A 13 0.37 0.49 9.54
CA ILE A 13 -0.81 -0.04 8.83
C ILE A 13 -0.91 0.59 7.44
N ALA A 14 -0.76 1.91 7.33
CA ALA A 14 -0.80 2.61 6.05
C ALA A 14 0.33 2.16 5.11
N ALA A 15 1.55 2.01 5.63
CA ALA A 15 2.70 1.53 4.86
C ALA A 15 2.48 0.09 4.36
N ALA A 16 1.98 -0.80 5.21
CA ALA A 16 1.67 -2.18 4.83
C ALA A 16 0.56 -2.23 3.76
N TYR A 17 -0.49 -1.42 3.92
CA TYR A 17 -1.55 -1.30 2.93
C TYR A 17 -1.03 -0.81 1.57
N LEU A 18 -0.22 0.26 1.57
CA LEU A 18 0.41 0.78 0.35
C LEU A 18 1.30 -0.27 -0.30
N LEU A 19 2.13 -0.97 0.47
CA LEU A 19 3.00 -2.02 -0.04
C LEU A 19 2.18 -3.14 -0.71
N ASN A 20 1.07 -3.52 -0.11
CA ASN A 20 0.19 -4.55 -0.65
C ASN A 20 -0.55 -4.12 -1.92
N CYS A 21 -0.82 -2.82 -2.07
CA CYS A 21 -1.54 -2.25 -3.21
C CYS A 21 -0.63 -1.66 -4.30
N THR A 22 0.69 -1.60 -4.09
CA THR A 22 1.62 -0.99 -5.04
C THR A 22 2.13 -2.04 -6.03
N PRO A 23 1.96 -1.82 -7.34
CA PRO A 23 2.54 -2.67 -8.36
C PRO A 23 4.07 -2.70 -8.26
N THR A 24 4.66 -3.89 -8.22
CA THR A 24 6.12 -4.04 -8.12
C THR A 24 6.70 -4.73 -9.35
N ARG A 25 7.81 -4.18 -9.86
CA ARG A 25 8.47 -4.66 -11.09
C ARG A 25 8.90 -6.13 -11.00
N THR A 26 9.35 -6.56 -9.82
CA THR A 26 9.83 -7.92 -9.54
C THR A 26 8.77 -9.00 -9.74
N ILE A 27 7.49 -8.65 -9.59
CA ILE A 27 6.35 -9.55 -9.82
C ILE A 27 5.56 -9.16 -11.08
N GLY A 28 6.23 -8.55 -12.06
CA GLY A 28 5.64 -8.22 -13.36
C GLY A 28 4.59 -7.12 -13.29
N TRP A 29 4.80 -6.11 -12.43
CA TRP A 29 3.85 -5.00 -12.22
C TRP A 29 2.48 -5.45 -11.69
N LYS A 30 2.45 -6.56 -10.95
CA LYS A 30 1.32 -6.93 -10.10
C LYS A 30 1.50 -6.37 -8.69
N THR A 31 0.41 -6.31 -7.94
CA THR A 31 0.42 -5.99 -6.51
C THR A 31 0.60 -7.27 -5.69
N LEU A 32 1.12 -7.16 -4.46
CA LEU A 32 1.21 -8.33 -3.57
C LEU A 32 -0.18 -8.88 -3.22
N PHE A 33 -1.17 -8.00 -3.11
CA PHE A 33 -2.56 -8.39 -2.87
C PHE A 33 -3.12 -9.25 -4.02
N GLU A 34 -2.88 -8.87 -5.27
CA GLU A 34 -3.28 -9.67 -6.44
C GLU A 34 -2.59 -11.03 -6.46
N MET A 35 -1.30 -11.08 -6.10
CA MET A 35 -0.57 -12.35 -6.04
C MET A 35 -1.12 -13.28 -4.95
N ALA A 36 -1.53 -12.74 -3.80
CA ALA A 36 -2.04 -13.53 -2.68
C ALA A 36 -3.50 -13.97 -2.88
N TYR A 37 -4.35 -13.11 -3.44
CA TYR A 37 -5.81 -13.33 -3.46
C TYR A 37 -6.39 -13.48 -4.86
N SER A 38 -5.60 -13.31 -5.92
CA SER A 38 -6.07 -13.29 -7.31
C SER A 38 -7.22 -12.31 -7.57
N LYS A 39 -7.26 -11.21 -6.79
CA LYS A 39 -8.26 -10.14 -6.85
C LYS A 39 -7.54 -8.79 -6.85
N GLN A 40 -8.13 -7.79 -7.47
CA GLN A 40 -7.59 -6.43 -7.39
C GLN A 40 -7.74 -5.86 -5.97
N PRO A 41 -6.74 -5.12 -5.47
CA PRO A 41 -6.87 -4.42 -4.20
C PRO A 41 -7.90 -3.31 -4.30
N SER A 42 -8.66 -3.08 -3.23
CA SER A 42 -9.47 -1.88 -3.11
C SER A 42 -8.54 -0.67 -2.90
N ILE A 43 -8.66 0.35 -3.75
CA ILE A 43 -7.95 1.63 -3.62
C ILE A 43 -8.82 2.74 -3.04
N ALA A 44 -9.97 2.40 -2.45
CA ALA A 44 -10.96 3.37 -1.96
C ALA A 44 -10.42 4.32 -0.88
N HIS A 45 -9.36 3.93 -0.17
CA HIS A 45 -8.71 4.75 0.86
C HIS A 45 -7.58 5.63 0.30
N LEU A 46 -7.28 5.53 -1.00
CA LEU A 46 -6.28 6.35 -1.67
C LEU A 46 -6.95 7.48 -2.44
N ARG A 47 -6.29 8.63 -2.44
CA ARG A 47 -6.71 9.79 -3.23
C ARG A 47 -5.71 9.99 -4.36
N VAL A 48 -6.23 10.09 -5.59
CA VAL A 48 -5.42 10.52 -6.73
C VAL A 48 -5.14 12.00 -6.57
N TYR A 49 -3.85 12.34 -6.45
CA TYR A 49 -3.38 13.71 -6.59
C TYR A 49 -2.89 13.87 -8.02
N SER A 50 -3.72 14.45 -8.90
CA SER A 50 -3.33 14.80 -10.27
C SER A 50 -2.80 16.23 -10.32
N CYS A 51 -1.91 16.51 -11.28
CA CYS A 51 -1.47 17.86 -11.68
C CYS A 51 -2.08 18.16 -13.05
#